data_AF-A0A3M1G9G0-F1
#
_entry.id   AF-A0A3M1G9G0-F1
#
_cell.length_a   1.000
_cell.length_b   1.000
_cell.length_c   1.000
_cell.angle_alpha   90.00
_cell.angle_beta   90.00
_cell.angle_gamma   90.00
#
_symmetry.space_group_name_H-M   'P 1'
#
loop_
_entity.id
_entity.type
_entity.pdbx_description
1 polymer ?
#
loop_
_entity_poly.entity_id
_entity_poly.type
_entity_poly.pdbx_seq_one_letter_code
_entity_poly.pdbx_strand_id
1 'polypeptide(L)'
;MKTIGVVEITGEQSARITVFSAQGDSLEKVSSQESLIDELNPLEGVNNYILVLDDRKVHLRFLDLPFTEEDKLKEVVPFELMEMTTFKPDEIVFSAVPTEDKGKVIVGFTEKSFLESLLNILQNRGIEVQRVTSLEFFKELLQAEGGPLGVDDKEETLKKELLDGRIDFLSGTIGYERKLLQFKGLINAILRLTLVVLLGTGAVIAVKWYPLKMQNRQLSALKKEIFLKVKPGSTTVAPIYQLKAEIKHLEEELQSLAYIDPLEDLTRLSKHWPQTLRAEQIDIKPEVIIVKGYAEGISEIETLKGQLEGAFSEAKVIESEKAGQLMRYTIEVKR
;
A
#
# COMPACT_ATOMS: atom_id res chain seq x y z
N MET A 1 -1.51 25.93 -37.01
CA MET A 1 -0.10 26.13 -37.45
C MET A 1 0.75 26.19 -36.20
N LYS A 2 1.89 25.49 -36.17
CA LYS A 2 2.81 25.54 -35.04
C LYS A 2 3.82 26.64 -35.31
N THR A 3 3.82 27.66 -34.46
CA THR A 3 4.81 28.74 -34.49
C THR A 3 5.97 28.37 -33.58
N ILE A 4 7.19 28.63 -34.05
CA ILE A 4 8.44 28.38 -33.33
C ILE A 4 9.19 29.71 -33.27
N GLY A 5 9.50 30.17 -32.07
CA GLY A 5 10.39 31.31 -31.87
C GLY A 5 11.82 30.82 -31.78
N VAL A 6 12.71 31.40 -32.56
CA VAL A 6 14.14 31.08 -32.54
C VAL A 6 14.87 32.29 -32.00
N VAL A 7 15.52 32.12 -30.86
CA VAL A 7 16.33 33.14 -30.21
C VAL A 7 17.78 32.90 -30.59
N GLU A 8 18.37 33.74 -31.43
CA GLU A 8 19.79 33.72 -31.78
C GLU A 8 20.53 34.76 -30.95
N ILE A 9 21.61 34.36 -30.29
CA ILE A 9 22.53 35.30 -29.64
C ILE A 9 23.52 35.80 -30.71
N THR A 10 23.51 37.11 -30.99
CA THR A 10 24.33 37.71 -32.06
C THR A 10 25.55 38.47 -31.53
N GLY A 11 25.68 38.57 -30.22
CA GLY A 11 26.77 39.24 -29.52
C GLY A 11 26.66 39.07 -28.01
N GLU A 12 27.44 39.82 -27.22
CA GLU A 12 27.43 39.67 -25.75
C GLU A 12 26.11 40.11 -25.10
N GLN A 13 25.40 41.06 -25.71
CA GLN A 13 24.17 41.63 -25.16
C GLN A 13 23.03 41.75 -26.18
N SER A 14 23.26 41.35 -27.45
CA SER A 14 22.26 41.41 -28.51
C SER A 14 21.72 40.03 -28.82
N ALA A 15 20.42 39.97 -29.06
CA ALA A 15 19.75 38.77 -29.51
C ALA A 15 18.68 39.09 -30.55
N ARG A 16 18.49 38.13 -31.46
CA ARG A 16 17.50 38.19 -32.52
C ARG A 16 16.47 37.10 -32.29
N ILE A 17 15.19 37.47 -32.20
CA ILE A 17 14.08 36.53 -32.20
C ILE A 17 13.51 36.44 -33.62
N THR A 18 13.59 35.27 -34.22
CA THR A 18 12.97 34.96 -35.52
C THR A 18 11.80 34.01 -35.31
N VAL A 19 10.62 34.36 -35.83
CA VAL A 19 9.45 33.47 -35.79
C VAL A 19 9.34 32.69 -37.08
N PHE A 20 9.27 31.37 -36.95
CA PHE A 20 8.97 30.46 -38.04
C PHE A 20 7.56 29.89 -37.88
N SER A 21 6.82 29.80 -38.98
CA SER A 21 5.57 29.05 -39.07
C SER A 21 5.83 27.73 -39.77
N ALA A 22 5.47 26.62 -39.11
CA ALA A 22 5.53 25.29 -39.70
C ALA A 22 4.24 24.99 -40.47
N GLN A 23 4.38 24.68 -41.76
CA GLN A 23 3.30 24.25 -42.64
C GLN A 23 3.68 22.95 -43.34
N GLY A 24 3.39 21.80 -42.71
CA GLY A 24 3.90 20.51 -43.16
C GLY A 24 5.41 20.40 -42.87
N ASP A 25 6.19 20.05 -43.89
CA ASP A 25 7.65 19.88 -43.78
C ASP A 25 8.43 21.16 -44.14
N SER A 26 7.73 22.28 -44.38
CA SER A 26 8.36 23.58 -44.65
C SER A 26 8.25 24.54 -43.45
N LEU A 27 9.31 25.33 -43.28
CA LEU A 27 9.37 26.43 -42.33
C LEU A 27 9.48 27.75 -43.09
N GLU A 28 8.47 28.62 -42.90
CA GLU A 28 8.47 29.96 -43.45
C GLU A 28 8.76 30.97 -42.34
N LYS A 29 9.68 31.89 -42.60
CA LYS A 29 10.01 32.98 -41.71
C LYS A 29 8.88 34.01 -41.76
N VAL A 30 8.23 34.23 -40.61
CA VAL A 30 7.09 35.15 -40.48
C VAL A 30 7.56 36.54 -40.08
N SER A 31 8.46 36.62 -39.10
CA SER A 31 8.97 37.89 -38.58
C SER A 31 10.35 37.70 -37.95
N SER A 32 11.08 38.80 -37.80
CA SER A 32 12.37 38.84 -37.11
C SER A 32 12.49 40.16 -36.38
N GLN A 33 12.87 40.12 -35.11
CA GLN A 33 13.14 41.29 -34.28
C GLN A 33 14.52 41.14 -33.65
N GLU A 34 15.33 42.19 -33.71
CA GLU A 34 16.62 42.25 -33.05
C GLU A 34 16.55 43.28 -31.92
N SER A 35 17.02 42.91 -30.73
CA SER A 35 17.01 43.75 -29.55
C SER A 35 18.14 43.38 -28.60
N LEU A 36 18.31 44.16 -27.53
CA LEU A 36 19.11 43.72 -26.40
C LEU A 36 18.42 42.53 -25.71
N ILE A 37 19.21 41.60 -25.19
CA ILE A 37 18.70 40.41 -24.47
C ILE A 37 17.77 40.83 -23.33
N ASP A 38 18.11 41.92 -22.64
CA ASP A 38 17.31 42.50 -21.55
C ASP A 38 16.04 43.24 -22.00
N GLU A 39 15.85 43.43 -23.29
CA GLU A 39 14.66 44.09 -23.85
C GLU A 39 13.78 43.11 -24.63
N LEU A 40 14.17 41.83 -24.67
CA LEU A 40 13.38 40.79 -25.32
C LEU A 40 12.08 40.55 -24.57
N ASN A 41 10.98 40.54 -25.31
CA ASN A 41 9.66 40.15 -24.84
C ASN A 41 9.17 38.94 -25.65
N PRO A 42 8.37 38.05 -25.05
CA PRO A 42 7.77 36.94 -25.75
C PRO A 42 6.81 37.48 -26.81
N LEU A 43 6.84 36.88 -27.99
CA LEU A 43 5.96 37.21 -29.09
C LEU A 43 4.61 36.51 -28.90
N GLU A 44 3.52 37.25 -29.11
CA GLU A 44 2.17 36.70 -28.98
C GLU A 44 1.95 35.51 -29.93
N GLY A 45 1.34 34.45 -29.41
CA GLY A 45 1.05 33.24 -30.18
C GLY A 45 2.26 32.33 -30.43
N VAL A 46 3.43 32.60 -29.85
CA VAL A 46 4.60 31.72 -29.88
C VAL A 46 4.74 30.99 -28.55
N ASN A 47 4.51 29.67 -28.57
CA ASN A 47 4.54 28.83 -27.37
C ASN A 47 5.84 28.03 -27.20
N ASN A 48 6.65 27.92 -28.25
CA ASN A 48 7.86 27.10 -28.24
C ASN A 48 9.03 27.97 -28.69
N TYR A 49 10.01 28.15 -27.80
CA TYR A 49 11.25 28.86 -28.11
C TYR A 49 12.42 27.90 -28.20
N ILE A 50 13.26 28.10 -29.22
CA ILE A 50 14.52 27.39 -29.42
C ILE A 50 15.64 28.42 -29.33
N LEU A 51 16.63 28.17 -28.49
CA LEU A 51 17.81 29.00 -28.36
C LEU A 51 18.91 28.47 -29.27
N VAL A 52 19.49 29.34 -30.09
CA VAL A 52 20.64 29.03 -30.94
C VAL A 52 21.85 29.74 -30.34
N LEU A 53 22.83 28.94 -29.91
CA LEU A 53 24.08 29.43 -29.33
C LEU A 53 25.02 29.94 -30.43
N ASP A 54 25.76 30.98 -30.06
CA ASP A 54 26.86 31.55 -30.83
C ASP A 54 28.01 30.54 -30.97
N ASP A 55 28.67 30.53 -32.14
CA ASP A 55 29.75 29.61 -32.50
C ASP A 55 30.97 29.74 -31.57
N ARG A 56 31.19 30.91 -30.98
CA ARG A 56 32.30 31.17 -30.05
C ARG A 56 32.06 30.59 -28.66
N LYS A 57 30.81 30.24 -28.33
CA LYS A 57 30.41 29.72 -27.02
C LYS A 57 30.27 28.21 -27.00
N VAL A 58 30.33 27.56 -28.17
CA VAL A 58 30.22 26.11 -28.30
C VAL A 58 31.54 25.55 -28.81
N HIS A 59 32.09 24.58 -28.09
CA HIS A 59 33.28 23.87 -28.48
C HIS A 59 32.89 22.53 -29.10
N LEU A 60 33.51 22.19 -30.24
CA LEU A 60 33.24 20.95 -30.97
C LEU A 60 34.44 19.99 -30.86
N ARG A 61 34.16 18.71 -30.65
CA ARG A 61 35.15 17.63 -30.64
C ARG A 61 34.60 16.39 -31.32
N PHE A 62 35.48 15.64 -31.99
CA PHE A 62 35.20 14.28 -32.43
C PHE A 62 35.82 13.33 -31.41
N LEU A 63 35.01 12.38 -30.92
CA LEU A 63 35.44 11.34 -30.00
C LEU A 63 35.31 9.97 -30.67
N ASP A 64 36.31 9.12 -30.46
CA ASP A 64 36.29 7.71 -30.88
C ASP A 64 35.81 6.86 -29.68
N LEU A 65 34.53 6.50 -29.68
CA LEU A 65 33.88 5.73 -28.61
C LEU A 65 33.42 4.35 -29.11
N PRO A 66 33.56 3.28 -28.31
CA PRO A 66 33.15 1.93 -28.72
C PRO A 66 31.63 1.70 -28.67
N PHE A 67 30.82 2.76 -28.52
CA PHE A 67 29.36 2.72 -28.38
C PHE A 67 28.73 4.00 -28.92
N THR A 68 27.43 3.94 -29.23
CA THR A 68 26.65 5.06 -29.77
C THR A 68 25.33 5.27 -29.03
N GLU A 69 25.03 4.44 -28.02
CA GLU A 69 23.81 4.55 -27.23
C GLU A 69 23.82 5.82 -26.37
N GLU A 70 22.75 6.60 -26.45
CA GLU A 70 22.63 7.92 -25.80
C GLU A 70 22.92 7.87 -24.30
N ASP A 71 22.43 6.85 -23.58
CA ASP A 71 22.66 6.71 -22.13
C ASP A 71 24.14 6.52 -21.80
N LYS A 72 24.87 5.74 -22.61
CA LYS A 72 26.31 5.53 -22.43
C LYS A 72 27.10 6.78 -22.79
N LEU A 73 26.69 7.50 -23.85
CA LEU A 73 27.29 8.79 -24.20
C LEU A 73 27.11 9.79 -23.05
N LYS A 74 25.93 9.82 -22.42
CA LYS A 74 25.64 10.69 -21.28
C LYS A 74 26.57 10.43 -20.09
N GLU A 75 26.90 9.17 -19.85
CA GLU A 75 27.78 8.76 -18.75
C GLU A 75 29.26 9.03 -19.04
N VAL A 76 29.74 8.78 -20.27
CA VAL A 76 31.18 8.75 -20.55
C VAL A 76 31.71 10.08 -21.09
N VAL A 77 30.96 10.77 -21.94
CA VAL A 77 31.43 12.00 -22.63
C VAL A 77 31.94 13.08 -21.67
N PRO A 78 31.31 13.38 -20.50
CA PRO A 78 31.83 14.38 -19.58
C PRO A 78 33.26 14.09 -19.08
N PHE A 79 33.60 12.82 -18.89
CA PHE A 79 34.92 12.41 -18.44
C PHE A 79 35.96 12.50 -19.57
N GLU A 80 35.59 12.12 -20.78
CA GLU A 80 36.43 12.31 -21.97
C GLU A 80 36.72 13.79 -22.24
N LEU A 81 35.70 14.65 -22.11
CA LEU A 81 35.85 16.10 -22.25
C LEU A 81 36.71 16.72 -21.14
N MET A 82 36.69 16.17 -19.93
CA MET A 82 37.52 16.64 -18.81
C MET A 82 39.02 16.45 -19.12
N GLU A 83 39.41 15.43 -19.87
CA GLU A 83 40.81 15.25 -20.28
C GLU A 83 41.28 16.28 -21.31
N MET A 84 40.34 16.90 -22.03
CA MET A 84 40.60 17.83 -23.13
C MET A 84 40.27 19.29 -22.79
N THR A 85 39.73 19.55 -21.60
CA THR A 85 39.24 20.86 -21.18
C THR A 85 39.65 21.16 -19.74
N THR A 86 39.51 22.41 -19.32
CA THR A 86 39.75 22.82 -17.93
C THR A 86 38.49 22.75 -17.07
N PHE A 87 37.35 22.40 -17.66
CA PHE A 87 36.07 22.34 -16.97
C PHE A 87 35.92 21.01 -16.23
N LYS A 88 35.26 21.02 -15.07
CA LYS A 88 34.89 19.78 -14.40
C LYS A 88 33.68 19.12 -15.10
N PRO A 89 33.48 17.80 -14.99
CA PRO A 89 32.35 17.11 -15.61
C PRO A 89 30.97 17.70 -15.26
N ASP A 90 30.80 18.22 -14.05
CA ASP A 90 29.56 18.85 -13.56
C ASP A 90 29.37 20.31 -14.02
N GLU A 91 30.42 20.93 -14.55
CA GLU A 91 30.44 22.29 -15.09
C GLU A 91 30.17 22.31 -16.62
N ILE A 92 30.03 21.15 -17.25
CA ILE A 92 29.85 21.02 -18.70
C ILE A 92 28.40 20.66 -19.04
N VAL A 93 27.89 21.30 -20.08
CA VAL A 93 26.66 20.88 -20.78
C VAL A 93 27.06 20.52 -22.19
N PHE A 94 26.56 19.38 -22.68
CA PHE A 94 26.94 18.88 -23.99
C PHE A 94 25.75 18.25 -24.72
N SER A 95 25.92 18.13 -26.04
CA SER A 95 25.09 17.34 -26.92
C SER A 95 26.03 16.49 -27.78
N ALA A 96 25.75 15.20 -27.85
CA ALA A 96 26.58 14.22 -28.55
C ALA A 96 25.72 13.54 -29.62
N VAL A 97 26.22 13.54 -30.85
CA VAL A 97 25.53 12.93 -32.00
C VAL A 97 26.47 11.92 -32.65
N PRO A 98 26.08 10.64 -32.75
CA PRO A 98 26.88 9.65 -33.46
C PRO A 98 26.90 9.99 -34.96
N THR A 99 28.06 9.85 -35.60
CA THR A 99 28.19 10.06 -37.05
C THR A 99 27.96 8.74 -37.81
N GLU A 100 27.95 8.77 -39.14
CA GLU A 100 27.83 7.55 -39.96
C GLU A 100 29.04 6.61 -39.81
N ASP A 101 30.21 7.17 -39.47
CA ASP A 101 31.42 6.41 -39.16
C ASP A 101 31.25 5.67 -37.83
N LYS A 102 31.24 4.34 -37.88
CA LYS A 102 31.08 3.50 -36.68
C LYS A 102 32.10 3.86 -35.60
N GLY A 103 31.59 4.23 -34.43
CA GLY A 103 32.38 4.56 -33.26
C GLY A 103 32.87 6.01 -33.21
N LYS A 104 32.52 6.85 -34.18
CA LYS A 104 32.76 8.29 -34.11
C LYS A 104 31.53 9.02 -33.61
N VAL A 105 31.75 9.95 -32.69
CA VAL A 105 30.72 10.80 -32.12
C VAL A 105 31.20 12.24 -32.19
N ILE A 106 30.39 13.12 -32.75
CA ILE A 106 30.63 14.56 -32.68
C ILE A 106 29.94 15.10 -31.42
N VAL A 107 30.70 15.84 -30.62
CA VAL A 107 30.25 16.39 -29.35
C VAL A 107 30.40 17.90 -29.39
N GLY A 108 29.29 18.60 -29.22
CA GLY A 108 29.28 20.01 -28.88
C GLY A 108 29.15 20.18 -27.38
N PHE A 109 29.92 21.08 -26.78
CA PHE A 109 29.82 21.39 -25.35
C PHE A 109 30.02 22.89 -25.03
N THR A 110 29.45 23.33 -23.91
CA THR A 110 29.53 24.69 -23.36
C THR A 110 29.59 24.64 -21.84
N GLU A 111 29.99 25.75 -21.21
CA GLU A 111 29.93 25.93 -19.77
C GLU A 111 28.47 25.96 -19.26
N LYS A 112 28.18 25.19 -18.20
CA LYS A 112 26.87 25.09 -17.56
C LYS A 112 26.42 26.43 -16.98
N SER A 113 27.31 27.14 -16.29
CA SER A 113 27.00 28.41 -15.63
C SER A 113 26.53 29.48 -16.62
N PHE A 114 27.18 29.54 -17.79
CA PHE A 114 26.84 30.44 -18.89
C PHE A 114 25.43 30.15 -19.42
N LEU A 115 25.17 28.88 -19.74
CA LEU A 115 23.87 28.47 -20.28
C LEU A 115 22.74 28.69 -19.26
N GLU A 116 22.96 28.36 -17.98
CA GLU A 116 21.98 28.62 -16.91
C GLU A 116 21.68 30.11 -16.76
N SER A 117 22.71 30.96 -16.74
CA SER A 117 22.54 32.41 -16.67
C SER A 117 21.69 32.92 -17.83
N LEU A 118 22.02 32.52 -19.07
CA LEU A 118 21.29 32.91 -20.27
C LEU A 118 19.83 32.43 -20.25
N LEU A 119 19.61 31.17 -19.89
CA LEU A 119 18.27 30.60 -19.81
C LEU A 119 17.44 31.23 -18.67
N ASN A 120 18.07 31.69 -17.59
CA ASN A 120 17.39 32.40 -16.50
C ASN A 120 16.99 33.82 -16.93
N ILE A 121 17.86 34.51 -17.68
CA ILE A 121 17.53 35.83 -18.24
C ILE A 121 16.30 35.71 -19.16
N LEU A 122 16.30 34.75 -20.09
CA LEU A 122 15.17 34.51 -20.99
C LEU A 122 13.88 34.12 -20.23
N GLN A 123 14.01 33.25 -19.23
CA GLN A 123 12.87 32.84 -18.42
C GLN A 123 12.26 34.01 -17.63
N ASN A 124 13.09 34.91 -17.08
CA ASN A 124 12.62 36.11 -16.38
C ASN A 124 11.87 37.09 -17.29
N ARG A 125 12.07 36.99 -18.61
CA ARG A 125 11.31 37.71 -19.63
C ARG A 125 10.04 36.98 -20.06
N GLY A 126 9.77 35.79 -19.53
CA GLY A 126 8.64 34.95 -19.96
C GLY A 126 8.92 34.17 -21.25
N ILE A 127 10.17 34.06 -21.67
CA ILE A 127 10.59 33.24 -22.82
C ILE A 127 11.03 31.88 -22.29
N GLU A 128 10.18 30.87 -22.45
CA GLU A 128 10.49 29.50 -22.05
C GLU A 128 11.16 28.73 -23.21
N VAL A 129 12.49 28.59 -23.10
CA VAL A 129 13.30 27.84 -24.06
C VAL A 129 13.11 26.34 -23.84
N GLN A 130 12.68 25.64 -24.89
CA GLN A 130 12.44 24.18 -24.88
C GLN A 130 13.62 23.37 -25.41
N ARG A 131 14.43 23.96 -26.30
CA ARG A 131 15.59 23.31 -26.93
C ARG A 131 16.72 24.32 -27.07
N VAL A 132 17.96 23.87 -26.90
CA VAL A 132 19.15 24.69 -27.12
C VAL A 132 20.00 24.01 -28.18
N THR A 133 20.33 24.69 -29.27
CA THR A 133 21.10 24.14 -30.40
C THR A 133 22.25 25.07 -30.82
N SER A 134 23.07 24.64 -31.77
CA SER A 134 24.15 25.42 -32.38
C SER A 134 24.22 25.15 -33.88
N LEU A 135 24.20 26.21 -34.69
CA LEU A 135 24.29 26.07 -36.14
C LEU A 135 25.65 25.57 -36.60
N GLU A 136 26.72 25.95 -35.91
CA GLU A 136 28.06 25.50 -36.25
C GLU A 136 28.23 24.01 -35.97
N PHE A 137 27.70 23.55 -34.83
CA PHE A 137 27.65 22.12 -34.53
C PHE A 137 26.88 21.36 -35.63
N PHE A 138 25.73 21.89 -36.06
CA PHE A 138 24.94 21.24 -37.10
C PHE A 138 25.66 21.19 -38.46
N LYS A 139 26.38 22.25 -38.84
CA LYS A 139 27.17 22.27 -40.08
C LYS A 139 28.26 21.22 -40.07
N GLU A 140 29.03 21.14 -38.98
CA GLU A 140 30.10 20.15 -38.82
C GLU A 140 29.54 18.72 -38.81
N LEU A 141 28.36 18.51 -38.21
CA LEU A 141 27.64 17.23 -38.29
C LEU A 141 27.28 16.88 -39.74
N LEU A 142 26.65 17.79 -40.48
CA LEU A 142 26.31 17.56 -41.88
C LEU A 142 27.54 17.27 -42.75
N GLN A 143 28.65 17.97 -42.50
CA GLN A 143 29.91 17.75 -43.20
C GLN A 143 30.49 16.36 -42.89
N ALA A 144 30.44 15.93 -41.63
CA ALA A 144 30.87 14.59 -41.23
C ALA A 144 30.03 13.47 -41.86
N GLU A 145 28.76 13.74 -42.15
CA GLU A 145 27.83 12.83 -42.85
C GLU A 145 27.96 12.90 -44.39
N GLY A 146 28.97 13.59 -44.93
CA GLY A 146 29.17 13.73 -46.37
C GLY A 146 28.13 14.64 -47.06
N GLY A 147 27.40 15.44 -46.29
CA GLY A 147 26.50 16.46 -46.79
C GLY A 147 27.22 17.56 -47.57
N PRO A 148 26.49 18.34 -48.39
CA PRO A 148 27.09 19.40 -49.20
C PRO A 148 27.73 20.47 -48.32
N LEU A 149 29.05 20.62 -48.47
CA LEU A 149 29.96 21.56 -47.80
C LEU A 149 29.70 23.06 -48.03
N GLY A 150 28.54 23.45 -48.59
CA GLY A 150 28.38 24.76 -49.22
C GLY A 150 27.03 25.42 -49.04
N VAL A 151 26.24 25.04 -48.04
CA VAL A 151 25.08 25.86 -47.67
C VAL A 151 25.58 27.04 -46.85
N ASP A 152 26.20 28.02 -47.52
CA ASP A 152 26.54 29.33 -46.91
C ASP A 152 25.28 30.08 -46.45
N ASP A 153 24.10 29.61 -46.84
CA ASP A 153 22.83 30.10 -46.32
C ASP A 153 22.57 29.62 -44.89
N LYS A 154 22.90 30.52 -43.95
CA LYS A 154 22.61 30.37 -42.51
C LYS A 154 21.12 30.08 -42.26
N GLU A 155 20.21 30.68 -43.02
CA GLU A 155 18.76 30.50 -42.82
C GLU A 155 18.30 29.11 -43.25
N GLU A 156 18.81 28.59 -44.37
CA GLU A 156 18.52 27.23 -44.82
C GLU A 156 19.05 26.18 -43.83
N THR A 157 20.27 26.38 -43.35
CA THR A 157 20.90 25.52 -42.33
C THR A 157 20.07 25.51 -41.04
N LEU A 158 19.61 26.68 -40.60
CA LEU A 158 18.74 26.80 -39.44
C LEU A 158 17.41 26.07 -39.64
N LYS A 159 16.76 26.22 -40.79
CA LYS A 159 15.50 25.50 -41.08
C LYS A 159 15.69 23.98 -41.03
N LYS A 160 16.78 23.47 -41.59
CA LYS A 160 17.13 22.04 -41.54
C LYS A 160 17.33 21.56 -40.11
N GLU A 161 18.10 22.29 -39.29
CA GLU A 161 18.29 21.96 -37.88
C GLU A 161 17.00 22.06 -37.05
N LEU A 162 16.11 23.00 -37.37
CA LEU A 162 14.82 23.12 -36.70
C LEU A 162 13.92 21.92 -36.96
N LEU A 163 13.94 21.38 -38.18
CA LEU A 163 13.19 20.19 -38.58
C LEU A 163 13.80 18.90 -38.02
N ASP A 164 15.13 18.78 -38.09
CA ASP A 164 15.87 17.59 -37.70
C ASP A 164 15.95 17.45 -36.17
N GLY A 165 16.40 18.50 -35.49
CA GLY A 165 16.38 18.61 -34.04
C GLY A 165 17.25 17.61 -33.30
N ARG A 166 18.32 17.12 -33.93
CA ARG A 166 19.26 16.16 -33.34
C ARG A 166 20.14 16.79 -32.26
N ILE A 167 20.36 18.11 -32.31
CA ILE A 167 21.22 18.81 -31.36
C ILE A 167 20.35 19.44 -30.27
N ASP A 168 20.55 19.01 -29.03
CA ASP A 168 19.92 19.61 -27.87
C ASP A 168 20.83 19.61 -26.64
N PHE A 169 21.42 20.76 -26.34
CA PHE A 169 22.20 20.98 -25.12
C PHE A 169 21.33 20.93 -23.85
N LEU A 170 20.01 21.12 -23.95
CA LEU A 170 19.13 21.08 -22.78
C LEU A 170 18.85 19.64 -22.31
N SER A 171 18.88 18.66 -23.23
CA SER A 171 18.51 17.26 -23.00
C SER A 171 19.46 16.46 -22.08
N GLY A 172 20.70 16.93 -21.92
CA GLY A 172 21.71 16.31 -21.06
C GLY A 172 21.43 16.53 -19.57
N THR A 173 22.08 17.54 -18.97
CA THR A 173 22.15 17.74 -17.52
C THR A 173 21.17 18.79 -16.95
N ILE A 174 20.87 19.86 -17.67
CA ILE A 174 20.02 20.97 -17.16
C ILE A 174 18.51 20.65 -17.25
N GLY A 175 18.08 19.93 -18.30
CA GLY A 175 16.66 19.68 -18.56
C GLY A 175 15.95 18.89 -17.46
N TYR A 176 16.66 18.00 -16.76
CA TYR A 176 16.10 17.20 -15.67
C TYR A 176 15.79 18.06 -14.42
N GLU A 177 16.68 18.97 -14.04
CA GLU A 177 16.49 19.84 -12.87
C GLU A 177 15.32 20.83 -13.07
N ARG A 178 15.16 21.38 -14.28
CA ARG A 178 14.06 22.31 -14.60
C ARG A 178 12.69 21.63 -14.57
N LYS A 179 12.56 20.42 -15.14
CA LYS A 179 11.30 19.66 -15.05
C LYS A 179 10.94 19.40 -13.59
N LEU A 180 11.90 18.97 -12.75
CA LEU A 180 11.66 18.76 -11.33
C LEU A 180 11.16 20.03 -10.61
N LEU A 181 11.71 21.20 -10.94
CA LEU A 181 11.26 22.49 -10.40
C LEU A 181 9.82 22.82 -10.80
N GLN A 182 9.44 22.59 -12.06
CA GLN A 182 8.04 22.76 -12.52
C GLN A 182 7.09 21.78 -11.80
N PHE A 183 7.55 20.55 -11.52
CA PHE A 183 6.78 19.56 -10.77
C PHE A 183 6.60 19.90 -9.29
N LYS A 184 7.46 20.72 -8.66
CA LYS A 184 7.30 21.08 -7.24
C LYS A 184 5.94 21.73 -6.94
N GLY A 185 5.43 22.56 -7.85
CA GLY A 185 4.10 23.16 -7.72
C GLY A 185 2.99 22.13 -7.71
N LEU A 186 3.03 21.19 -8.65
CA LEU A 186 2.07 20.08 -8.77
C LEU A 186 2.16 19.12 -7.58
N ILE A 187 3.37 18.77 -7.14
CA ILE A 187 3.59 17.91 -5.98
C ILE A 187 2.96 18.53 -4.73
N ASN A 188 3.17 19.82 -4.50
CA ASN A 188 2.55 20.53 -3.37
C ASN A 188 1.02 20.57 -3.47
N ALA A 189 0.46 20.72 -4.68
CA ALA A 189 -0.98 20.67 -4.90
C ALA A 189 -1.56 19.27 -4.61
N ILE A 190 -0.89 18.22 -5.09
CA ILE A 190 -1.28 16.82 -4.85
C ILE A 190 -1.23 16.50 -3.35
N LEU A 191 -0.16 16.88 -2.65
CA LEU A 191 -0.02 16.68 -1.21
C LEU A 191 -1.16 17.33 -0.41
N ARG A 192 -1.55 18.56 -0.75
CA ARG A 192 -2.69 19.25 -0.12
C ARG A 192 -4.00 18.52 -0.39
N LEU A 193 -4.22 18.06 -1.61
CA LEU A 193 -5.43 17.33 -1.99
C LEU A 193 -5.52 15.98 -1.25
N THR A 194 -4.42 15.23 -1.18
CA THR A 194 -4.35 13.98 -0.43
C THR A 194 -4.65 14.19 1.05
N LEU A 195 -4.13 15.26 1.66
CA LEU A 195 -4.41 15.59 3.06
C LEU A 195 -5.90 15.87 3.30
N VAL A 196 -6.55 16.62 2.40
CA VAL A 196 -8.00 16.90 2.49
C VAL A 196 -8.83 15.62 2.41
N VAL A 197 -8.49 14.72 1.48
CA VAL A 197 -9.17 13.41 1.35
C VAL A 197 -8.98 12.55 2.60
N LEU A 198 -7.78 12.53 3.17
CA LEU A 198 -7.48 11.75 4.36
C LEU A 198 -8.23 12.28 5.60
N LEU A 199 -8.34 13.60 5.74
CA LEU A 199 -9.14 14.22 6.80
C LEU A 199 -10.63 13.96 6.61
N GLY A 200 -11.14 14.06 5.38
CA GLY A 200 -12.54 13.78 5.07
C GLY A 200 -12.94 12.33 5.36
N THR A 201 -12.11 11.37 4.94
CA THR A 201 -12.34 9.94 5.22
C THR A 201 -12.25 9.62 6.70
N GLY A 202 -11.27 10.19 7.41
CA GLY A 202 -11.16 10.08 8.87
C GLY A 202 -12.40 10.59 9.62
N ALA A 203 -12.95 11.73 9.20
CA ALA A 203 -14.17 12.28 9.79
C ALA A 203 -15.38 11.35 9.59
N VAL A 204 -15.58 10.79 8.39
CA VAL A 204 -16.67 9.83 8.12
C VAL A 204 -16.56 8.58 8.98
N ILE A 205 -15.34 8.04 9.14
CA ILE A 205 -15.09 6.88 10.00
C ILE A 205 -15.41 7.22 11.45
N ALA A 206 -14.96 8.38 11.95
CA ALA A 206 -15.21 8.81 13.33
C ALA A 206 -16.71 8.96 13.63
N VAL A 207 -17.47 9.56 12.72
CA VAL A 207 -18.94 9.73 12.85
C VAL A 207 -19.66 8.39 12.94
N LYS A 208 -19.22 7.37 12.19
CA LYS A 208 -19.83 6.02 12.24
C LYS A 208 -19.36 5.20 13.44
N TRP A 209 -18.10 5.35 13.84
CA TRP A 209 -17.50 4.55 14.91
C TRP A 209 -18.00 4.94 16.30
N TYR A 210 -18.22 6.23 16.54
CA TYR A 210 -18.72 6.74 17.82
C TYR A 210 -20.05 6.11 18.28
N PRO A 211 -21.13 6.10 17.47
CA PRO A 211 -22.40 5.49 17.87
C PRO A 211 -22.30 3.98 18.03
N LEU A 212 -21.53 3.28 17.19
CA LEU A 212 -21.29 1.84 17.33
C LEU A 212 -20.62 1.49 18.65
N LYS A 213 -19.65 2.31 19.09
CA LYS A 213 -18.99 2.13 20.39
C LYS A 213 -19.97 2.32 21.55
N MET A 214 -20.87 3.29 21.45
CA MET A 214 -21.93 3.50 22.44
C MET A 214 -22.93 2.33 22.48
N GLN A 215 -23.42 1.89 21.31
CA GLN A 215 -24.31 0.72 21.21
C GLN A 215 -23.67 -0.53 21.78
N ASN A 216 -22.38 -0.75 21.55
CA ASN A 216 -21.67 -1.91 22.09
C ASN A 216 -21.55 -1.87 23.63
N ARG A 217 -21.37 -0.67 24.21
CA ARG A 217 -21.40 -0.48 25.68
C ARG A 217 -22.78 -0.78 26.24
N GLN A 218 -23.84 -0.28 25.59
CA GLN A 218 -25.23 -0.56 25.99
C GLN A 218 -25.55 -2.06 25.90
N LEU A 219 -25.17 -2.73 24.81
CA LEU A 219 -25.32 -4.17 24.66
C LEU A 219 -24.55 -4.95 25.73
N SER A 220 -23.34 -4.51 26.08
CA SER A 220 -22.55 -5.15 27.13
C SER A 220 -23.19 -5.00 28.51
N ALA A 221 -23.75 -3.82 28.81
CA ALA A 221 -24.50 -3.58 30.04
C ALA A 221 -25.77 -4.44 30.10
N LEU A 222 -26.54 -4.50 29.01
CA LEU A 222 -27.77 -5.30 28.90
C LEU A 222 -27.49 -6.82 29.03
N LYS A 223 -26.41 -7.31 28.39
CA LYS A 223 -25.95 -8.71 28.57
C LYS A 223 -25.65 -9.03 30.04
N LYS A 224 -24.96 -8.11 30.74
CA LYS A 224 -24.64 -8.27 32.16
C LYS A 224 -25.90 -8.22 33.03
N GLU A 225 -26.84 -7.33 32.73
CA GLU A 225 -28.12 -7.24 33.42
C GLU A 225 -28.94 -8.53 33.29
N ILE A 226 -29.08 -9.06 32.07
CA ILE A 226 -29.77 -10.34 31.83
C ILE A 226 -29.09 -11.48 32.58
N PHE A 227 -27.76 -11.56 32.53
CA PHE A 227 -27.01 -12.60 33.24
C PHE A 227 -27.22 -12.54 34.76
N LEU A 228 -27.16 -11.34 35.35
CA LEU A 228 -27.38 -11.15 36.80
C LEU A 228 -28.82 -11.44 37.22
N LYS A 229 -29.81 -11.20 36.34
CA LYS A 229 -31.21 -11.60 36.55
C LYS A 229 -31.38 -13.12 36.61
N VAL A 230 -30.64 -13.87 35.79
CA VAL A 230 -30.68 -15.34 35.77
C VAL A 230 -29.90 -15.93 36.94
N LYS A 231 -28.74 -15.35 37.30
CA LYS A 231 -27.84 -15.89 38.34
C LYS A 231 -27.37 -14.80 39.31
N PRO A 232 -28.22 -14.38 40.26
CA PRO A 232 -27.87 -13.36 41.24
C PRO A 232 -26.66 -13.80 42.10
N GLY A 233 -25.72 -12.87 42.34
CA GLY A 233 -24.54 -13.10 43.18
C GLY A 233 -23.32 -13.73 42.48
N SER A 234 -23.39 -14.05 41.18
CA SER A 234 -22.25 -14.60 40.44
C SER A 234 -21.30 -13.53 39.89
N THR A 235 -20.00 -13.85 39.81
CA THR A 235 -18.99 -12.97 39.21
C THR A 235 -19.07 -13.03 37.68
N THR A 236 -19.25 -11.87 37.05
CA THR A 236 -19.45 -11.78 35.60
C THR A 236 -18.11 -11.79 34.87
N VAL A 237 -17.69 -12.97 34.38
CA VAL A 237 -16.56 -13.10 33.46
C VAL A 237 -17.08 -13.76 32.20
N ALA A 238 -17.30 -12.96 31.15
CA ALA A 238 -17.89 -13.39 29.88
C ALA A 238 -19.32 -14.00 30.02
N PRO A 239 -20.35 -13.15 30.24
CA PRO A 239 -21.69 -13.58 30.66
C PRO A 239 -22.38 -14.55 29.70
N ILE A 240 -22.14 -14.42 28.39
CA ILE A 240 -22.76 -15.31 27.37
C ILE A 240 -22.21 -16.73 27.49
N TYR A 241 -20.90 -16.88 27.68
CA TYR A 241 -20.28 -18.20 27.80
C TYR A 241 -20.69 -18.89 29.09
N GLN A 242 -20.75 -18.15 30.20
CA GLN A 242 -21.24 -18.65 31.48
C GLN A 242 -22.71 -19.09 31.38
N LEU A 243 -23.57 -18.27 30.75
CA LEU A 243 -24.97 -18.62 30.55
C LEU A 243 -25.12 -19.87 29.66
N LYS A 244 -24.35 -19.97 28.58
CA LYS A 244 -24.39 -21.14 27.69
C LYS A 244 -23.92 -22.42 28.38
N ALA A 245 -22.88 -22.32 29.22
CA ALA A 245 -22.42 -23.45 30.02
C ALA A 245 -23.49 -23.91 31.02
N GLU A 246 -24.18 -22.96 31.67
CA GLU A 246 -25.27 -23.29 32.60
C GLU A 246 -26.46 -23.95 31.88
N ILE A 247 -26.86 -23.44 30.72
CA ILE A 247 -27.93 -24.05 29.92
C ILE A 247 -27.56 -25.48 29.57
N LYS A 248 -26.31 -25.74 29.15
CA LYS A 248 -25.83 -27.08 28.85
C LYS A 248 -25.85 -27.99 30.08
N HIS A 249 -25.46 -27.48 31.24
CA HIS A 249 -25.51 -28.23 32.49
C HIS A 249 -26.95 -28.59 32.88
N LEU A 250 -27.89 -27.64 32.77
CA LEU A 250 -29.32 -27.89 33.00
C LEU A 250 -29.90 -28.89 32.00
N GLU A 251 -29.48 -28.84 30.74
CA GLU A 251 -29.87 -29.82 29.72
C GLU A 251 -29.36 -31.23 30.06
N GLU A 252 -28.11 -31.36 30.53
CA GLU A 252 -27.53 -32.63 30.99
C GLU A 252 -28.26 -33.17 32.23
N GLU A 253 -28.57 -32.31 33.20
CA GLU A 253 -29.41 -32.67 34.35
C GLU A 253 -30.80 -33.14 33.93
N LEU A 254 -31.48 -32.41 33.04
CA LEU A 254 -32.79 -32.78 32.52
C LEU A 254 -32.76 -34.11 31.74
N GLN A 255 -31.74 -34.34 30.91
CA GLN A 255 -31.57 -35.62 30.21
C GLN A 255 -31.35 -36.78 31.19
N SER A 256 -30.60 -36.55 32.27
CA SER A 256 -30.42 -37.56 33.31
C SER A 256 -31.71 -37.88 34.07
N LEU A 257 -32.62 -36.90 34.20
CA LEU A 257 -33.93 -37.06 34.83
C LEU A 257 -34.96 -37.71 33.90
N ALA A 258 -34.89 -37.46 32.58
CA ALA A 258 -35.82 -38.02 31.60
C ALA A 258 -35.71 -39.54 31.44
N TYR A 259 -34.61 -40.15 31.89
CA TYR A 259 -34.37 -41.60 31.83
C TYR A 259 -34.77 -42.34 33.12
N ILE A 260 -35.40 -41.65 34.07
CA ILE A 260 -35.84 -42.19 35.36
C ILE A 260 -37.34 -42.45 35.26
N ASP A 261 -37.77 -43.70 35.41
CA ASP A 261 -39.15 -44.05 35.76
C ASP A 261 -39.20 -44.51 37.23
N PRO A 262 -39.37 -43.57 38.19
CA PRO A 262 -39.37 -43.92 39.61
C PRO A 262 -40.47 -44.92 39.97
N LEU A 263 -41.59 -44.92 39.24
CA LEU A 263 -42.71 -45.79 39.54
C LEU A 263 -42.41 -47.22 39.12
N GLU A 264 -41.77 -47.40 37.95
CA GLU A 264 -41.31 -48.72 37.52
C GLU A 264 -40.26 -49.28 38.47
N ASP A 265 -39.28 -48.47 38.90
CA ASP A 265 -38.25 -48.89 39.84
C ASP A 265 -38.80 -49.28 41.21
N LEU A 266 -39.71 -48.47 41.76
CA LEU A 266 -40.39 -48.82 43.02
C LEU A 266 -41.24 -50.09 42.87
N THR A 267 -41.84 -50.31 41.70
CA THR A 267 -42.58 -51.53 41.40
C THR A 267 -41.66 -52.75 41.31
N ARG A 268 -40.47 -52.62 40.69
CA ARG A 268 -39.46 -53.68 40.62
C ARG A 268 -38.86 -54.00 41.98
N LEU A 269 -38.54 -52.97 42.77
CA LEU A 269 -38.07 -53.10 44.15
C LEU A 269 -39.09 -53.82 45.03
N SER A 270 -40.35 -53.36 45.04
CA SER A 270 -41.39 -53.94 45.91
C SER A 270 -41.67 -55.42 45.63
N LYS A 271 -41.56 -55.87 44.37
CA LYS A 271 -41.71 -57.29 44.00
C LYS A 271 -40.64 -58.21 44.58
N HIS A 272 -39.43 -57.70 44.78
CA HIS A 272 -38.26 -58.46 45.26
C HIS A 272 -37.90 -58.12 46.71
N TRP A 273 -38.77 -57.39 47.41
CA TRP A 273 -38.50 -56.94 48.78
C TRP A 273 -38.97 -57.98 49.80
N PRO A 274 -38.11 -58.49 50.70
CA PRO A 274 -38.51 -59.39 51.78
C PRO A 274 -39.47 -58.69 52.74
N GLN A 275 -40.50 -59.42 53.19
CA GLN A 275 -41.45 -58.90 54.18
C GLN A 275 -40.83 -58.65 55.56
N THR A 276 -39.67 -59.24 55.84
CA THR A 276 -38.96 -59.10 57.12
C THR A 276 -38.13 -57.81 57.22
N LEU A 277 -37.89 -57.11 56.11
CA LEU A 277 -37.03 -55.94 56.07
C LEU A 277 -37.81 -54.63 55.96
N ARG A 278 -37.40 -53.62 56.74
CA ARG A 278 -38.02 -52.29 56.73
C ARG A 278 -37.13 -51.29 56.01
N ALA A 279 -37.59 -50.78 54.87
CA ALA A 279 -37.00 -49.61 54.22
C ALA A 279 -37.46 -48.32 54.94
N GLU A 280 -36.53 -47.41 55.22
CA GLU A 280 -36.79 -46.09 55.81
C GLU A 280 -36.69 -44.98 54.75
N GLN A 281 -35.70 -45.07 53.87
CA GLN A 281 -35.44 -44.08 52.82
C GLN A 281 -35.03 -44.78 51.53
N ILE A 282 -35.64 -44.35 50.41
CA ILE A 282 -35.28 -44.79 49.06
C ILE A 282 -34.91 -43.53 48.26
N ASP A 283 -33.64 -43.40 47.91
CA ASP A 283 -33.13 -42.32 47.07
C ASP A 283 -32.89 -42.87 45.66
N ILE A 284 -33.74 -42.49 44.70
CA ILE A 284 -33.64 -42.91 43.30
C ILE A 284 -32.82 -41.88 42.53
N LYS A 285 -31.65 -42.28 42.02
CA LYS A 285 -30.77 -41.47 41.16
C LYS A 285 -30.75 -42.06 39.73
N PRO A 286 -30.22 -41.34 38.72
CA PRO A 286 -30.23 -41.82 37.32
C PRO A 286 -29.64 -43.22 37.13
N GLU A 287 -28.54 -43.55 37.82
CA GLU A 287 -27.81 -44.82 37.64
C GLU A 287 -28.00 -45.79 38.81
N VAL A 288 -28.36 -45.28 39.98
CA VAL A 288 -28.38 -46.05 41.24
C VAL A 288 -29.62 -45.74 42.07
N ILE A 289 -30.16 -46.77 42.70
CA ILE A 289 -31.18 -46.66 43.71
C ILE A 289 -30.53 -47.00 45.05
N ILE A 290 -30.56 -46.04 45.98
CA ILE A 290 -29.97 -46.22 47.31
C ILE A 290 -31.12 -46.46 48.28
N VAL A 291 -31.13 -47.63 48.91
CA VAL A 291 -32.12 -48.00 49.92
C VAL A 291 -31.46 -48.08 51.29
N LYS A 292 -32.00 -47.34 52.24
CA LYS A 292 -31.58 -47.33 53.63
C LYS A 292 -32.68 -47.91 54.50
N GLY A 293 -32.34 -48.80 55.42
CA GLY A 293 -33.31 -49.49 56.27
C GLY A 293 -32.71 -50.22 57.46
N TYR A 294 -33.53 -51.07 58.09
CA TYR A 294 -33.13 -51.90 59.23
C TYR A 294 -33.45 -53.38 58.97
N ALA A 295 -32.58 -54.25 59.49
CA ALA A 295 -32.67 -55.72 59.41
C ALA A 295 -32.44 -56.35 60.80
N GLU A 296 -32.94 -57.56 61.04
CA GLU A 296 -32.68 -58.29 62.29
C GLU A 296 -31.28 -58.90 62.32
N GLY A 297 -30.68 -59.16 61.15
CA GLY A 297 -29.33 -59.70 61.04
C GLY A 297 -28.68 -59.48 59.67
N ILE A 298 -27.36 -59.68 59.62
CA ILE A 298 -26.55 -59.52 58.39
C ILE A 298 -27.00 -60.50 57.30
N SER A 299 -27.42 -61.71 57.68
CA SER A 299 -27.92 -62.73 56.74
C SER A 299 -29.15 -62.27 55.95
N GLU A 300 -30.02 -61.44 56.55
CA GLU A 300 -31.19 -60.90 55.84
C GLU A 300 -30.78 -59.84 54.82
N ILE A 301 -29.77 -59.03 55.15
CA ILE A 301 -29.19 -58.02 54.25
C ILE A 301 -28.55 -58.72 53.03
N GLU A 302 -27.82 -59.82 53.24
CA GLU A 302 -27.25 -60.61 52.15
C GLU A 302 -28.32 -61.29 51.28
N THR A 303 -29.41 -61.77 51.90
CA THR A 303 -30.54 -62.34 51.17
C THR A 303 -31.22 -61.28 50.31
N LEU A 304 -31.46 -60.08 50.84
CA LEU A 304 -31.97 -58.95 50.08
C LEU A 304 -31.05 -58.57 48.93
N LYS A 305 -29.72 -58.51 49.16
CA LYS A 305 -28.73 -58.26 48.10
C LYS A 305 -28.89 -59.27 46.96
N GLY A 306 -28.95 -60.57 47.26
CA GLY A 306 -29.11 -61.61 46.25
C GLY A 306 -30.44 -61.54 45.48
N GLN A 307 -31.54 -61.16 46.15
CA GLN A 307 -32.84 -60.96 45.49
C GLN A 307 -32.84 -59.73 44.58
N LEU A 308 -32.19 -58.65 45.00
CA LEU A 308 -32.04 -57.44 44.20
C LEU A 308 -31.11 -57.66 43.00
N GLU A 309 -30.02 -58.43 43.14
CA GLU A 309 -29.15 -58.85 42.02
C GLU A 309 -29.90 -59.68 40.96
N GLY A 310 -31.04 -60.29 41.29
CA GLY A 310 -31.89 -60.98 40.32
C GLY A 310 -32.75 -60.06 39.46
N ALA A 311 -33.04 -58.84 39.95
CA ALA A 311 -33.94 -57.87 39.31
C ALA A 311 -33.20 -56.65 38.72
N PHE A 312 -31.98 -56.41 39.18
CA PHE A 312 -31.16 -55.25 38.88
C PHE A 312 -29.74 -55.69 38.49
N SER A 313 -29.01 -54.83 37.78
CA SER A 313 -27.71 -55.21 37.20
C SER A 313 -26.62 -55.50 38.24
N GLU A 314 -26.66 -54.80 39.37
CA GLU A 314 -25.73 -55.00 40.49
C GLU A 314 -26.38 -54.52 41.80
N ALA A 315 -26.23 -55.25 42.91
CA ALA A 315 -26.56 -54.74 44.23
C ALA A 315 -25.35 -54.84 45.17
N LYS A 316 -25.05 -53.74 45.86
CA LYS A 316 -23.89 -53.62 46.75
C LYS A 316 -24.33 -53.09 48.11
N VAL A 317 -23.94 -53.79 49.18
CA VAL A 317 -24.08 -53.28 50.55
C VAL A 317 -22.95 -52.28 50.77
N ILE A 318 -23.28 -51.01 50.94
CA ILE A 318 -22.29 -49.93 51.18
C ILE A 318 -21.94 -49.87 52.66
N GLU A 319 -22.97 -49.89 53.52
CA GLU A 319 -22.82 -49.75 54.96
C GLU A 319 -23.72 -50.74 55.68
N SER A 320 -23.18 -51.34 56.75
CA SER A 320 -23.95 -52.13 57.71
C SER A 320 -23.43 -51.82 59.11
N GLU A 321 -24.24 -51.18 59.93
CA GLU A 321 -23.89 -50.77 61.29
C GLU A 321 -24.91 -51.31 62.30
N LYS A 322 -24.44 -51.77 63.47
CA LYS A 322 -25.33 -52.27 64.51
C LYS A 322 -25.96 -51.11 65.28
N ALA A 323 -27.28 -50.93 65.14
CA ALA A 323 -28.08 -49.91 65.82
C ALA A 323 -28.99 -50.58 66.85
N GLY A 324 -28.43 -50.93 68.02
CA GLY A 324 -29.15 -51.61 69.09
C GLY A 324 -29.33 -53.11 68.82
N GLN A 325 -30.59 -53.56 68.76
CA GLN A 325 -30.95 -54.95 68.40
C GLN A 325 -31.08 -55.17 66.89
N LEU A 326 -31.12 -54.09 66.10
CA LEU A 326 -31.26 -54.13 64.64
C LEU A 326 -29.96 -53.70 63.96
N MET A 327 -29.75 -54.16 62.73
CA MET A 327 -28.67 -53.73 61.85
C MET A 327 -29.21 -52.67 60.90
N ARG A 328 -28.65 -51.45 60.93
CA ARG A 328 -28.91 -50.42 59.92
C ARG A 328 -28.10 -50.75 58.68
N TYR A 329 -28.73 -50.67 57.51
CA TYR A 329 -28.05 -50.93 56.25
C TYR A 329 -28.28 -49.82 55.22
N THR A 330 -27.31 -49.68 54.33
CA THR A 330 -27.40 -48.90 53.09
C THR A 330 -27.03 -49.82 51.94
N ILE A 331 -27.98 -50.12 51.06
CA ILE A 331 -27.76 -50.89 49.84
C ILE A 331 -27.88 -49.96 48.65
N GLU A 332 -26.89 -50.00 47.76
CA GLU A 332 -26.93 -49.37 46.46
C GLU A 332 -27.22 -50.42 45.40
N VAL A 333 -28.19 -50.11 44.56
CA VAL A 333 -28.64 -50.98 43.48
C VAL A 333 -28.44 -50.24 42.17
N LYS A 334 -27.62 -50.75 41.27
CA LYS A 334 -27.51 -50.21 39.92
C LYS A 334 -28.68 -50.70 39.08
N ARG A 335 -29.29 -49.78 38.33
CA ARG A 335 -30.46 -50.09 37.48
C ARG A 335 -30.18 -51.16 36.43
#